data_AF-A0A7J4DUA3-F1
#
_entry.id   AF-A0A7J4DUA3-F1
#
_cell.length_a   1.000
_cell.length_b   1.000
_cell.length_c   1.000
_cell.angle_alpha   90.00
_cell.angle_beta   90.00
_cell.angle_gamma   90.00
#
_symmetry.space_group_name_H-M   'P 1'
#
loop_
_entity.id
_entity.type
_entity.pdbx_description
1 polymer ?
#
loop_
_entity_poly.entity_id
_entity_poly.type
_entity_poly.pdbx_seq_one_letter_code
_entity_poly.pdbx_strand_id
1 'polypeptide(L)'
;MATRSKSGSRISKAPPLVKLVYFASKLPLINVCLLGYMGTGKTNLGRFLCVVLKKLGFECYYARVQDPSDVEEMLWYAARTRKSDRLMIFFDDASGTLSGKSSKVRAVEAAITQARHIVGTGDSGRLVLVFAFH
;
A
#
# COMPACT_ATOMS: atom_id res chain seq x y z
N MET A 1 31.91 15.27 -2.97
CA MET A 1 31.12 16.11 -3.90
C MET A 1 29.87 15.30 -4.28
N ALA A 2 28.74 15.52 -3.60
CA ALA A 2 27.52 14.72 -3.81
C ALA A 2 26.83 15.15 -5.11
N THR A 3 26.79 14.28 -6.11
CA THR A 3 26.01 14.46 -7.33
C THR A 3 24.52 14.47 -6.97
N ARG A 4 23.94 15.66 -6.80
CA ARG A 4 22.49 15.82 -6.75
C ARG A 4 21.91 15.24 -8.04
N SER A 5 21.30 14.06 -7.92
CA SER A 5 20.68 13.35 -9.02
C SER A 5 19.65 14.25 -9.74
N LYS A 6 19.90 14.52 -11.03
CA LYS A 6 18.95 15.21 -11.92
C LYS A 6 17.58 14.51 -11.98
N SER A 7 17.47 13.25 -11.55
CA SER A 7 16.20 12.49 -11.55
C SER A 7 15.16 13.06 -10.58
N GLY A 8 15.57 13.61 -9.43
CA GLY A 8 14.63 14.11 -8.41
C GLY A 8 13.76 15.27 -8.90
N SER A 9 14.30 16.11 -9.78
CA SER A 9 13.58 17.28 -10.32
C SER A 9 12.42 16.91 -11.25
N ARG A 10 12.55 15.84 -12.05
CA ARG A 10 11.53 15.42 -13.02
C ARG A 10 10.34 14.72 -12.35
N ILE A 11 10.60 13.91 -11.33
CA ILE A 11 9.54 13.20 -10.58
C ILE A 11 8.66 14.19 -9.82
N SER A 12 9.23 15.28 -9.29
CA SER A 12 8.45 16.30 -8.54
C SER A 12 7.30 16.92 -9.34
N LYS A 13 7.42 17.00 -10.67
CA LYS A 13 6.38 17.54 -11.58
C LYS A 13 5.51 16.45 -12.22
N ALA A 14 5.81 15.18 -12.01
CA ALA A 14 5.05 14.08 -12.59
C ALA A 14 3.64 13.98 -11.97
N PRO A 15 2.66 13.45 -12.73
CA PRO A 15 1.34 13.16 -12.20
C PRO A 15 1.39 12.24 -10.96
N PRO A 16 0.44 12.36 -10.02
CA PRO A 16 0.44 11.58 -8.77
C PRO A 16 0.60 10.07 -8.95
N LEU A 17 -0.06 9.49 -9.96
CA LEU A 17 0.03 8.06 -10.26
C LEU A 17 1.43 7.65 -10.73
N VAL A 18 2.10 8.49 -11.52
CA VAL A 18 3.47 8.22 -11.97
C VAL A 18 4.45 8.28 -10.80
N LYS A 19 4.27 9.25 -9.89
CA LYS A 19 5.05 9.33 -8.65
C LYS A 19 4.86 8.09 -7.80
N LEU A 20 3.62 7.63 -7.63
CA LEU A 20 3.29 6.46 -6.84
C LEU A 20 3.94 5.19 -7.39
N VAL A 21 3.86 4.96 -8.71
CA VAL A 21 4.53 3.82 -9.36
C VAL A 21 6.06 3.89 -9.22
N TYR A 22 6.63 5.09 -9.39
CA TYR A 22 8.05 5.32 -9.18
C TYR A 22 8.47 4.97 -7.75
N PHE A 23 7.74 5.49 -6.76
CA PHE A 23 8.05 5.23 -5.36
C PHE A 23 7.85 3.75 -5.02
N ALA A 24 6.79 3.09 -5.52
CA ALA A 24 6.55 1.67 -5.26
C ALA A 24 7.73 0.80 -5.69
N SER A 25 8.46 1.22 -6.72
CA SER A 25 9.66 0.52 -7.18
C SER A 25 10.90 0.78 -6.32
N LYS A 26 10.90 1.82 -5.47
CA LYS A 26 12.09 2.34 -4.78
C LYS A 26 12.01 2.25 -3.26
N LEU A 27 10.84 2.46 -2.68
CA LEU A 27 10.65 2.51 -1.23
C LEU A 27 10.19 1.15 -0.70
N PRO A 28 10.74 0.67 0.42
CA PRO A 28 10.37 -0.63 0.98
C PRO A 28 8.92 -0.70 1.45
N LEU A 29 8.35 0.45 1.85
CA LEU A 29 6.97 0.57 2.29
C LEU A 29 6.36 1.86 1.74
N ILE A 30 5.14 1.76 1.22
CA ILE A 30 4.31 2.89 0.84
C ILE A 30 2.90 2.67 1.36
N ASN A 31 2.38 3.70 2.03
CA ASN A 31 0.97 3.78 2.40
C ASN A 31 0.30 4.81 1.51
N VAL A 32 -0.77 4.40 0.82
CA VAL A 32 -1.55 5.21 -0.09
C VAL A 32 -2.93 5.35 0.50
N CYS A 33 -3.38 6.58 0.76
CA CYS A 33 -4.73 6.85 1.21
C CYS A 33 -5.53 7.44 0.05
N LEU A 34 -6.58 6.74 -0.38
CA LEU A 34 -7.54 7.23 -1.36
C LEU A 34 -8.71 7.85 -0.61
N LEU A 35 -8.84 9.17 -0.73
CA LEU A 35 -9.90 9.95 -0.09
C LEU A 35 -10.90 10.41 -1.16
N GLY A 36 -12.18 10.38 -0.81
CA GLY A 36 -13.24 10.95 -1.65
C GLY A 36 -14.58 10.28 -1.36
N TYR A 37 -15.65 10.89 -1.86
CA TYR A 37 -17.01 10.38 -1.65
C TYR A 37 -17.24 8.99 -2.25
N MET A 38 -18.34 8.35 -1.85
CA MET A 38 -18.82 7.12 -2.49
C MET A 38 -19.07 7.38 -3.99
N GLY A 39 -18.75 6.41 -4.84
CA GLY A 39 -18.93 6.52 -6.29
C GLY A 39 -17.82 7.27 -7.06
N THR A 40 -16.83 7.87 -6.39
CA THR A 40 -15.72 8.59 -7.06
C THR A 40 -14.66 7.69 -7.70
N GLY A 41 -14.88 6.36 -7.71
CA GLY A 41 -14.02 5.41 -8.40
C GLY A 41 -12.77 4.95 -7.64
N LYS A 42 -12.68 5.13 -6.31
CA LYS A 42 -11.53 4.67 -5.49
C LYS A 42 -11.20 3.18 -5.68
N THR A 43 -12.22 2.32 -5.66
CA THR A 43 -12.05 0.88 -5.90
C THR A 43 -11.54 0.60 -7.31
N ASN A 44 -12.04 1.32 -8.32
CA ASN A 44 -11.56 1.20 -9.70
C ASN A 44 -10.11 1.66 -9.83
N LEU A 45 -9.73 2.74 -9.13
CA LEU A 45 -8.35 3.21 -9.09
C LEU A 45 -7.43 2.19 -8.41
N GLY A 46 -7.86 1.58 -7.31
CA GLY A 46 -7.13 0.49 -6.65
C GLY A 46 -6.91 -0.71 -7.57
N ARG A 47 -7.95 -1.15 -8.28
CA ARG A 47 -7.85 -2.22 -9.29
C ARG A 47 -6.89 -1.85 -10.42
N PHE A 48 -6.97 -0.62 -10.92
CA PHE A 48 -6.05 -0.13 -11.95
C PHE A 48 -4.59 -0.15 -11.46
N LEU A 49 -4.33 0.33 -10.25
CA LEU A 49 -3.00 0.29 -9.64
C LEU A 49 -2.47 -1.14 -9.53
N CYS A 50 -3.31 -2.10 -9.15
CA CYS A 50 -2.89 -3.48 -9.12
C CYS A 50 -2.47 -4.00 -10.50
N VAL A 51 -3.24 -3.71 -11.55
CA VAL A 51 -2.87 -4.11 -12.93
C VAL A 51 -1.53 -3.53 -13.32
N VAL A 52 -1.27 -2.27 -12.98
CA VAL A 52 0.01 -1.60 -13.27
C VAL A 52 1.16 -2.21 -12.48
N LEU A 53 0.99 -2.42 -11.17
CA LEU A 53 2.04 -2.95 -10.30
C LEU A 53 2.33 -4.43 -10.56
N LYS A 54 1.34 -5.23 -11.00
CA LYS A 54 1.57 -6.61 -11.46
C LYS A 54 2.60 -6.69 -12.59
N LYS A 55 2.60 -5.71 -13.50
CA LYS A 55 3.63 -5.62 -14.57
C LYS A 55 5.03 -5.36 -14.03
N LEU A 56 5.15 -4.88 -12.79
CA LEU A 56 6.42 -4.66 -12.07
C LEU A 56 6.75 -5.80 -11.09
N GLY A 57 6.04 -6.93 -11.19
CA GLY A 57 6.24 -8.12 -10.36
C GLY A 57 5.56 -8.07 -9.00
N PHE A 58 4.64 -7.13 -8.77
CA PHE A 58 3.85 -7.13 -7.53
C PHE A 58 2.76 -8.19 -7.57
N GLU A 59 2.59 -8.89 -6.46
CA GLU A 59 1.40 -9.68 -6.16
C GLU A 59 0.39 -8.77 -5.45
N CYS A 60 -0.89 -8.85 -5.83
CA CYS A 60 -1.92 -8.00 -5.25
C CYS A 60 -2.94 -8.79 -4.45
N TYR A 61 -3.32 -8.24 -3.31
CA TYR A 61 -4.40 -8.74 -2.46
C TYR A 61 -5.48 -7.66 -2.31
N TYR A 62 -6.71 -8.11 -2.09
CA TYR A 62 -7.87 -7.27 -1.86
C TYR A 62 -8.57 -7.72 -0.58
N ALA A 63 -8.88 -6.77 0.29
CA ALA A 63 -9.69 -6.96 1.49
C ALA A 63 -10.72 -5.85 1.60
N ARG A 64 -11.92 -6.19 2.05
CA ARG A 64 -12.87 -5.21 2.56
C ARG A 64 -12.68 -5.14 4.08
N VAL A 65 -12.56 -3.94 4.63
CA VAL A 65 -12.23 -3.73 6.04
C VAL A 65 -13.51 -3.41 6.82
N GLN A 66 -13.99 -4.36 7.62
CA GLN A 66 -15.13 -4.20 8.53
C GLN A 66 -14.67 -4.01 9.99
N ASP A 67 -13.60 -4.70 10.39
CA ASP A 67 -12.92 -4.54 11.69
C ASP A 67 -11.41 -4.29 11.49
N PRO A 68 -10.72 -3.57 12.41
CA PRO A 68 -9.27 -3.40 12.30
C PRO A 68 -8.51 -4.74 12.23
N SER A 69 -9.05 -5.83 12.81
CA SER A 69 -8.44 -7.17 12.71
C SER A 69 -8.33 -7.67 11.27
N ASP A 70 -9.24 -7.26 10.36
CA ASP A 70 -9.21 -7.68 8.95
C ASP A 70 -7.92 -7.24 8.25
N VAL A 71 -7.38 -6.10 8.66
CA VAL A 71 -6.10 -5.59 8.14
C VAL A 71 -4.96 -6.50 8.55
N GLU A 72 -4.91 -6.87 9.83
CA GLU A 72 -3.89 -7.77 10.35
C GLU A 72 -4.00 -9.16 9.71
N GLU A 73 -5.19 -9.74 9.65
CA GLU A 73 -5.42 -11.05 9.04
C GLU A 73 -4.99 -11.07 7.58
N MET A 74 -5.35 -10.03 6.80
CA MET A 74 -4.94 -9.94 5.40
C MET A 74 -3.42 -9.78 5.25
N LEU A 75 -2.76 -9.01 6.13
CA LEU A 75 -1.30 -8.88 6.12
C LEU A 75 -0.63 -10.23 6.36
N TRP A 76 -1.09 -11.00 7.35
CA TRP A 76 -0.56 -12.34 7.64
C TRP A 76 -0.89 -13.36 6.55
N TYR A 77 -2.08 -13.28 5.97
CA TYR A 77 -2.47 -14.12 4.84
C TYR A 77 -1.58 -13.86 3.63
N ALA A 78 -1.42 -12.60 3.22
CA ALA A 78 -0.55 -12.20 2.12
C ALA A 78 0.90 -12.60 2.40
N ALA A 79 1.38 -12.34 3.62
CA ALA A 79 2.69 -12.75 4.08
C ALA A 79 2.98 -14.25 3.89
N ARG A 80 2.03 -15.12 4.23
CA ARG A 80 2.18 -16.59 4.18
C ARG A 80 1.97 -17.18 2.80
N THR A 81 1.14 -16.55 1.97
CA THR A 81 0.73 -17.11 0.67
C THR A 81 1.49 -16.53 -0.51
N ARG A 82 2.21 -15.42 -0.31
CA ARG A 82 2.92 -14.74 -1.38
C ARG A 82 3.95 -15.62 -2.07
N LYS A 83 4.09 -15.37 -3.35
CA LYS A 83 5.16 -15.91 -4.22
C LYS A 83 6.15 -14.84 -4.64
N SER A 84 5.86 -13.58 -4.32
CA SER A 84 6.69 -12.41 -4.61
C SER A 84 7.06 -11.66 -3.34
N ASP A 85 8.27 -11.10 -3.31
CA ASP A 85 8.71 -10.13 -2.30
C ASP A 85 8.16 -8.73 -2.55
N ARG A 86 7.35 -8.56 -3.58
CA ARG A 86 6.67 -7.31 -3.91
C ARG A 86 5.18 -7.50 -3.75
N LEU A 87 4.62 -6.85 -2.74
CA LEU A 87 3.22 -6.97 -2.38
C LEU A 87 2.50 -5.65 -2.50
N MET A 88 1.28 -5.72 -3.03
CA MET A 88 0.29 -4.66 -2.94
C MET A 88 -0.92 -5.22 -2.20
N ILE A 89 -1.42 -4.51 -1.19
CA ILE A 89 -2.67 -4.88 -0.51
C ILE A 89 -3.62 -3.69 -0.58
N PHE A 90 -4.81 -3.93 -1.13
CA PHE A 90 -5.88 -2.95 -1.22
C PHE A 90 -6.95 -3.22 -0.17
N PHE A 91 -7.12 -2.27 0.73
CA PHE A 91 -8.12 -2.23 1.79
C PHE A 91 -9.24 -1.28 1.39
N ASP A 92 -10.41 -1.84 1.06
CA ASP A 92 -11.61 -1.05 0.77
C ASP A 92 -12.42 -0.78 2.04
N ASP A 93 -13.19 0.30 2.05
CA ASP A 93 -14.12 0.66 3.14
C ASP A 93 -13.46 0.89 4.52
N ALA A 94 -12.26 1.47 4.53
CA ALA A 94 -11.46 1.62 5.77
C ALA A 94 -11.97 2.72 6.74
N SER A 95 -12.96 3.51 6.34
CA SER A 95 -13.41 4.75 7.00
C SER A 95 -14.13 4.54 8.32
N GLY A 96 -15.02 3.54 8.40
CA GLY A 96 -15.72 3.21 9.64
C GLY A 96 -14.80 2.62 10.71
N THR A 97 -13.65 2.13 10.27
CA THR A 97 -12.87 1.12 11.00
C THR A 97 -11.55 1.68 11.52
N LEU A 98 -10.91 2.58 10.75
CA LEU A 98 -9.64 3.21 11.11
C LEU A 98 -9.79 4.67 11.56
N SER A 99 -11.02 5.13 11.84
CA SER A 99 -11.27 6.45 12.41
C SER A 99 -11.28 6.40 13.95
N GLY A 100 -10.51 7.28 14.59
CA GLY A 100 -10.48 7.44 16.06
C GLY A 100 -9.23 6.88 16.77
N LYS A 101 -9.17 7.07 18.09
CA LYS A 101 -8.08 6.57 18.97
C LYS A 101 -8.55 5.32 19.71
N SER A 102 -8.60 4.17 19.04
CA SER A 102 -8.90 2.89 19.69
C SER A 102 -7.64 2.02 19.80
N SER A 103 -7.60 1.12 20.79
CA SER A 103 -6.54 0.10 20.91
C SER A 103 -6.40 -0.74 19.64
N LYS A 104 -7.50 -0.94 18.90
CA LYS A 104 -7.54 -1.66 17.64
C LYS A 104 -6.80 -0.95 16.50
N VAL A 105 -6.85 0.39 16.42
CA VAL A 105 -6.07 1.15 15.42
C VAL A 105 -4.57 1.03 15.69
N ARG A 106 -4.15 1.04 16.96
CA ARG A 106 -2.74 0.81 17.32
C ARG A 106 -2.27 -0.60 16.96
N ALA A 107 -3.15 -1.61 17.08
CA ALA A 107 -2.83 -2.97 16.63
C ALA A 107 -2.59 -3.01 15.11
N VAL A 108 -3.38 -2.27 14.32
CA VAL A 108 -3.15 -2.12 12.88
C VAL A 108 -1.83 -1.43 12.57
N GLU A 109 -1.48 -0.35 13.27
CA GLU A 109 -0.18 0.33 13.11
C GLU A 109 0.99 -0.63 13.43
N ALA A 110 0.85 -1.42 14.49
CA ALA A 110 1.82 -2.45 14.84
C ALA A 110 1.91 -3.54 13.75
N ALA A 111 0.77 -4.02 13.24
CA ALA A 111 0.71 -5.01 12.17
C ALA A 111 1.36 -4.51 10.87
N ILE A 112 1.12 -3.25 10.48
CA ILE A 112 1.79 -2.63 9.32
C ILE A 112 3.31 -2.57 9.53
N THR A 113 3.74 -2.20 10.74
CA THR A 113 5.17 -2.15 11.10
C THR A 113 5.80 -3.53 11.03
N GLN A 114 5.10 -4.56 11.51
CA GLN A 114 5.54 -5.95 11.42
C GLN A 114 5.55 -6.46 9.98
N ALA A 115 4.53 -6.14 9.19
CA ALA A 115 4.44 -6.55 7.79
C ALA A 115 5.62 -6.07 6.94
N ARG A 116 6.22 -4.94 7.29
CA ARG A 116 7.50 -4.50 6.69
C ARG A 116 8.63 -5.50 6.92
N HIS A 117 8.71 -6.11 8.09
CA HIS A 117 9.67 -7.20 8.33
C HIS A 117 9.30 -8.45 7.54
N ILE A 118 8.00 -8.71 7.37
CA ILE A 118 7.53 -9.90 6.68
C ILE A 118 7.86 -9.87 5.19
N VAL A 119 7.66 -8.75 4.49
CA VAL A 119 7.94 -8.62 3.04
C VAL A 119 9.45 -8.62 2.71
N GLY A 120 10.29 -8.71 3.75
CA GLY A 120 11.74 -8.82 3.64
C GLY A 120 12.41 -7.45 3.73
N THR A 121 13.48 -7.38 4.50
CA THR A 121 14.33 -6.18 4.67
C THR A 121 15.38 -6.03 3.58
N GLY A 122 15.42 -6.94 2.60
CA GLY A 122 16.39 -6.93 1.50
C GLY A 122 16.08 -5.87 0.44
N ASP A 123 17.03 -5.66 -0.47
CA ASP A 123 16.93 -4.64 -1.51
C ASP A 123 15.72 -4.79 -2.44
N SER A 124 15.11 -5.99 -2.52
CA SER A 124 13.97 -6.34 -3.36
C SER A 124 12.59 -6.21 -2.70
N GLY A 125 12.51 -6.23 -1.36
CA GLY A 125 11.25 -6.27 -0.63
C GLY A 125 10.46 -4.98 -0.76
N ARG A 126 9.24 -5.04 -1.29
CA ARG A 126 8.39 -3.84 -1.50
C ARG A 126 6.96 -4.11 -1.04
N LEU A 127 6.46 -3.30 -0.13
CA LEU A 127 5.08 -3.35 0.33
C LEU A 127 4.35 -2.06 -0.02
N VAL A 128 3.24 -2.17 -0.74
CA VAL A 128 2.33 -1.06 -1.04
C VAL A 128 0.99 -1.35 -0.39
N LEU A 129 0.63 -0.57 0.62
CA LEU A 129 -0.67 -0.63 1.27
C LEU A 129 -1.53 0.49 0.71
N VAL A 130 -2.73 0.16 0.23
CA VAL A 130 -3.69 1.13 -0.28
C VAL A 130 -4.95 1.06 0.57
N PHE A 131 -5.33 2.17 1.18
CA PHE A 131 -6.52 2.31 2.01
C PHE A 131 -7.50 3.24 1.32
N ALA A 132 -8.72 2.76 1.05
CA ALA A 132 -9.79 3.59 0.51
C ALA A 132 -10.74 4.03 1.63
N PHE A 133 -10.85 5.35 1.81
CA PHE A 133 -11.73 5.98 2.78
C PHE A 133 -12.90 6.67 2.08
N HIS A 134 -14.02 6.82 2.79
CA HIS A 134 -15.31 7.36 2.36
C HIS A 134 -15.58 8.65 3.14
#